data_AF-A0A2V6HJ99-F1
#
_entry.id   AF-A0A2V6HJ99-F1
#
_cell.length_a   1.000
_cell.length_b   1.000
_cell.length_c   1.000
_cell.angle_alpha   90.00
_cell.angle_beta   90.00
_cell.angle_gamma   90.00
#
_symmetry.space_group_name_H-M   'P 1'
#
loop_
_entity.id
_entity.type
_entity.pdbx_description
1 polymer ?
#
loop_
_entity_poly.entity_id
_entity_poly.type
_entity_poly.pdbx_seq_one_letter_code
_entity_poly.pdbx_strand_id
1 'polypeptide(L)'
;MASDIVLPTLTDLPEFGEGALKNALPYDEVPKARFTKWSDGHPLFVEELKRRSAERAQHDSEFHYVMEDMERLRHKLDENRITLNEDARRKEIQDDKLRKEVRTKERLARHEEEPSIYRLTLDTIDKPNLQLIMYPGKLAEAKAKAGATKVSPEAAPDDDTDTIGTADDTKEPVLDPERDETLNILADLVDLSRGPKTASTNVKKSAEQRP
;
A
#
# COMPACT_ATOMS: atom_id res chain seq x y z
N MET A 1 7.44 19.19 6.79
CA MET A 1 7.42 18.36 8.01
C MET A 1 7.72 16.94 7.56
N ALA A 2 8.65 16.26 8.22
CA ALA A 2 8.98 14.88 7.86
C ALA A 2 8.01 13.92 8.55
N SER A 3 7.67 12.83 7.87
CA SER A 3 6.92 11.72 8.47
C SER A 3 7.76 11.07 9.57
N ASP A 4 7.12 10.68 10.69
CA ASP A 4 7.82 10.01 11.81
C ASP A 4 8.34 8.62 11.42
N ILE A 5 7.57 7.91 10.58
CA ILE A 5 7.92 6.65 9.93
C ILE A 5 7.96 6.91 8.42
N VAL A 6 9.09 6.64 7.80
CA VAL A 6 9.33 6.85 6.37
C VAL A 6 9.41 5.49 5.69
N LEU A 7 8.61 5.31 4.65
CA LEU A 7 8.59 4.11 3.82
C LEU A 7 9.27 4.42 2.48
N PRO A 8 9.98 3.45 1.87
CA PRO A 8 10.47 3.60 0.51
C PRO A 8 9.31 3.82 -0.47
N THR A 9 9.38 4.88 -1.27
CA THR A 9 8.36 5.22 -2.26
C THR A 9 8.99 5.82 -3.50
N LEU A 10 8.36 5.61 -4.67
CA LEU A 10 8.76 6.22 -5.94
C LEU A 10 8.57 7.74 -5.96
N THR A 11 7.82 8.29 -5.01
CA THR A 11 7.53 9.73 -4.94
C THR A 11 8.54 10.52 -4.10
N ASP A 12 9.47 9.84 -3.41
CA ASP A 12 10.48 10.47 -2.53
C ASP A 12 11.72 10.95 -3.30
N LEU A 13 11.58 11.23 -4.60
CA LEU A 13 12.67 11.84 -5.37
C LEU A 13 12.65 13.37 -5.21
N PRO A 14 13.83 14.03 -5.15
CA PRO A 14 13.95 15.47 -4.95
C PRO A 14 13.33 16.31 -6.08
N GLU A 15 12.99 15.69 -7.21
CA GLU A 15 12.29 16.34 -8.31
C GLU A 15 10.79 16.50 -8.09
N PHE A 16 10.22 15.75 -7.15
CA PHE A 16 8.83 15.88 -6.77
C PHE A 16 8.72 16.77 -5.52
N GLY A 17 7.96 17.85 -5.63
CA GLY A 17 7.65 18.73 -4.51
C GLY A 17 7.78 20.21 -4.84
N GLU A 18 7.35 21.06 -3.92
CA GLU A 18 7.34 22.51 -4.12
C GLU A 18 8.75 23.08 -4.35
N GLY A 19 9.76 22.49 -3.71
CA GLY A 19 11.16 22.91 -3.85
C GLY A 19 11.78 22.66 -5.22
N ALA A 20 11.20 21.77 -6.04
CA ALA A 20 11.68 21.49 -7.40
C ALA A 20 11.22 22.55 -8.42
N LEU A 21 10.27 23.43 -8.05
CA LEU A 21 9.77 24.46 -8.95
C LEU A 21 10.75 25.64 -9.05
N LYS A 22 10.92 26.15 -10.28
CA LYS A 22 11.85 27.25 -10.60
C LYS A 22 11.65 28.52 -9.76
N ASN A 23 10.42 28.83 -9.36
CA ASN A 23 10.05 30.05 -8.65
C ASN A 23 9.34 29.77 -7.32
N ALA A 24 9.75 28.72 -6.60
CA ALA A 24 9.23 28.46 -5.26
C ALA A 24 9.63 29.59 -4.30
N LEU A 25 8.70 30.04 -3.47
CA LEU A 25 9.01 31.00 -2.41
C LEU A 25 9.90 30.32 -1.36
N PRO A 26 10.89 31.03 -0.79
CA PRO A 26 11.71 30.47 0.26
C PRO A 26 10.85 30.18 1.50
N TYR A 27 11.25 29.14 2.23
CA TYR A 27 10.67 28.84 3.53
C TYR A 27 10.90 30.01 4.51
N ASP A 28 9.86 30.42 5.22
CA ASP A 28 9.90 31.42 6.29
C ASP A 28 9.24 30.86 7.55
N GLU A 29 9.78 31.22 8.73
CA GLU A 29 9.29 30.76 10.03
C GLU A 29 8.73 31.94 10.83
N VAL A 30 7.44 31.88 11.15
CA VAL A 30 6.77 32.88 12.00
C VAL A 30 6.76 32.42 13.47
N PRO A 31 6.65 33.35 14.43
CA PRO A 31 6.57 33.00 15.85
C PRO A 31 5.43 32.00 16.14
N LYS A 32 5.74 30.98 16.94
CA LYS A 32 4.78 29.92 17.29
C LYS A 32 3.56 30.50 18.00
N ALA A 33 2.37 30.13 17.52
CA ALA A 33 1.12 30.45 18.19
C ALA A 33 1.06 29.78 19.57
N ARG A 34 0.35 30.39 20.53
CA ARG A 34 0.06 29.75 21.82
C ARG A 34 -1.10 28.78 21.64
N PHE A 35 -0.84 27.49 21.80
CA PHE A 35 -1.85 26.45 21.77
C PHE A 35 -1.60 25.42 22.88
N THR A 36 -2.66 24.77 23.33
CA THR A 36 -2.58 23.65 24.26
C THR A 36 -2.40 22.38 23.44
N LYS A 37 -1.26 21.71 23.58
CA LYS A 37 -1.04 20.39 22.97
C LYS A 37 -1.97 19.38 23.63
N TRP A 38 -2.62 18.55 22.83
CA TRP A 38 -3.24 17.34 23.33
C TRP A 38 -2.13 16.38 23.75
N SER A 39 -1.83 16.32 25.05
CA SER A 39 -0.95 15.29 25.60
C SER A 39 -1.81 14.17 26.14
N ASP A 40 -2.05 13.15 25.33
CA ASP A 40 -2.37 11.85 25.93
C ASP A 40 -1.14 11.40 26.71
N GLY A 41 -1.32 10.97 27.96
CA GLY A 41 -0.20 10.68 28.89
C GLY A 41 0.68 9.49 28.48
N HIS A 42 0.37 8.85 27.35
CA HIS A 42 1.07 7.69 26.83
C HIS A 42 1.96 8.14 25.66
N PRO A 43 3.30 8.06 25.78
CA PRO A 43 4.16 8.28 24.63
C PRO A 43 3.79 7.25 23.56
N LEU A 44 3.47 7.72 22.35
CA LEU A 44 3.34 6.82 21.21
C LEU A 44 4.64 6.04 21.07
N PHE A 45 4.53 4.72 20.84
CA PHE A 45 5.66 3.80 20.73
C PHE A 45 6.43 3.96 19.41
N VAL A 46 6.70 5.21 18.99
CA VAL A 46 7.22 5.57 17.66
C VAL A 46 8.53 4.84 17.35
N GLU A 47 9.46 4.78 18.29
CA GLU A 47 10.75 4.11 18.07
C GLU A 47 10.61 2.60 17.83
N GLU A 48 9.70 1.93 18.56
CA GLU A 48 9.47 0.50 18.38
C GLU A 48 8.71 0.23 17.07
N LEU A 49 7.73 1.07 16.73
CA LEU A 49 7.02 0.98 15.45
C LEU A 49 7.98 1.17 14.27
N LYS A 50 8.88 2.15 14.37
CA LYS A 50 9.91 2.41 13.36
C LYS A 50 10.85 1.22 13.20
N ARG A 51 11.27 0.60 14.30
CA ARG A 51 12.13 -0.59 14.27
C ARG A 51 11.44 -1.77 13.58
N ARG A 52 10.20 -2.09 13.98
CA ARG A 52 9.41 -3.19 13.40
C ARG A 52 9.13 -2.97 11.92
N SER A 53 8.77 -1.74 11.55
CA SER A 53 8.50 -1.38 10.17
C SER A 53 9.73 -1.49 9.28
N ALA A 54 10.89 -0.98 9.75
CA ALA A 54 12.14 -1.09 9.01
C ALA A 54 12.59 -2.56 8.82
N GLU A 55 12.37 -3.41 9.83
CA GLU A 55 12.67 -4.84 9.74
C GLU A 55 11.78 -5.54 8.69
N ARG A 56 10.47 -5.25 8.67
CA ARG A 56 9.56 -5.80 7.66
C ARG A 56 9.87 -5.30 6.25
N ALA A 57 10.07 -4.00 6.09
CA ALA A 57 10.36 -3.40 4.78
C ALA A 57 11.66 -3.94 4.15
N GLN A 58 12.63 -4.38 4.98
CA GLN A 58 13.85 -5.02 4.48
C GLN A 58 13.66 -6.46 4.00
N HIS A 59 12.66 -7.17 4.55
CA HIS A 59 12.40 -8.58 4.23
C HIS A 59 11.30 -8.78 3.19
N ASP A 60 10.52 -7.73 2.90
CA ASP A 60 9.44 -7.77 1.94
C ASP A 60 9.96 -7.63 0.50
N SER A 61 9.59 -8.58 -0.36
CA SER A 61 9.91 -8.58 -1.78
C SER A 61 9.30 -7.40 -2.55
N GLU A 62 8.13 -6.89 -2.13
CA GLU A 62 7.52 -5.76 -2.82
C GLU A 62 8.29 -4.46 -2.59
N PHE A 63 8.76 -4.23 -1.36
CA PHE A 63 9.66 -3.11 -1.07
C PHE A 63 11.00 -3.25 -1.80
N HIS A 64 11.47 -4.48 -2.05
CA HIS A 64 12.64 -4.70 -2.91
C HIS A 64 12.41 -4.23 -4.35
N TYR A 65 11.26 -4.53 -4.96
CA TYR A 65 10.92 -4.02 -6.29
C TYR A 65 10.79 -2.50 -6.31
N VAL A 66 10.20 -1.89 -5.26
CA VAL A 66 10.11 -0.43 -5.14
C VAL A 66 11.50 0.19 -5.12
N MET A 67 12.43 -0.35 -4.33
CA MET A 67 13.82 0.14 -4.30
C MET A 67 14.53 0.00 -5.65
N GLU A 68 14.35 -1.12 -6.36
CA GLU A 68 14.91 -1.31 -7.71
C GLU A 68 14.35 -0.27 -8.70
N ASP A 69 13.04 -0.01 -8.63
CA ASP A 69 12.36 0.94 -9.50
C ASP A 69 12.78 2.39 -9.16
N MET A 70 13.02 2.72 -7.88
CA MET A 70 13.60 3.99 -7.45
C MET A 70 14.99 4.23 -8.05
N GLU A 71 15.87 3.23 -7.97
CA GLU A 71 17.23 3.34 -8.52
C GLU A 71 17.20 3.50 -10.04
N ARG A 72 16.35 2.73 -10.72
CA ARG A 72 16.13 2.84 -12.16
C ARG A 72 15.61 4.22 -12.55
N LEU A 73 14.63 4.74 -11.83
CA LEU A 73 14.06 6.06 -12.09
C LEU A 73 15.12 7.14 -11.91
N ARG A 74 15.92 7.05 -10.84
CA ARG A 74 17.05 7.95 -10.60
C ARG A 74 18.07 7.91 -11.72
N HIS A 75 18.44 6.72 -12.20
CA HIS A 75 19.35 6.59 -13.32
C HIS A 75 18.79 7.20 -14.61
N LYS A 76 17.53 6.90 -14.96
CA LYS A 76 16.86 7.48 -16.14
C LYS A 76 16.85 9.01 -16.09
N LEU A 77 16.67 9.53 -14.88
CA LEU A 77 16.58 10.96 -14.64
C LEU A 77 17.94 11.66 -14.70
N ASP A 78 18.97 11.08 -14.08
CA ASP A 78 20.35 11.56 -14.17
C ASP A 78 20.86 11.54 -15.62
N GLU A 79 20.46 10.53 -16.40
CA GLU A 79 20.81 10.41 -17.80
C GLU A 79 20.12 11.45 -18.69
N ASN A 80 18.87 11.82 -18.37
CA ASN A 80 18.04 12.81 -19.06
C ASN A 80 18.13 12.77 -20.60
N ARG A 81 18.21 11.55 -21.17
CA ARG A 81 18.39 11.31 -22.59
C ARG A 81 17.49 10.19 -23.05
N ILE A 82 16.96 10.34 -24.25
CA ILE A 82 16.11 9.33 -24.88
C ILE A 82 16.72 8.98 -26.24
N THR A 83 16.86 7.68 -26.48
CA THR A 83 17.34 7.17 -27.76
C THR A 83 16.27 7.32 -28.83
N LEU A 84 16.61 7.89 -29.99
CA LEU A 84 15.73 8.01 -31.15
C LEU A 84 15.81 6.82 -32.11
N ASN A 85 16.74 5.89 -31.88
CA ASN A 85 16.84 4.66 -32.66
C ASN A 85 15.67 3.72 -32.32
N GLU A 86 14.91 3.33 -33.34
CA GLU A 86 13.72 2.49 -33.21
C GLU A 86 14.04 1.10 -32.64
N ASP A 87 15.10 0.43 -33.11
CA ASP A 87 15.47 -0.90 -32.66
C ASP A 87 15.89 -0.90 -31.18
N ALA A 88 16.66 0.12 -30.78
CA ALA A 88 17.05 0.31 -29.38
C ALA A 88 15.82 0.55 -28.48
N ARG A 89 14.91 1.44 -28.90
CA ARG A 89 13.68 1.74 -28.16
C ARG A 89 12.75 0.54 -28.04
N ARG A 90 12.62 -0.27 -29.10
CA ARG A 90 11.85 -1.51 -29.06
C ARG A 90 12.41 -2.50 -28.07
N LYS A 91 13.74 -2.64 -28.00
CA LYS A 91 14.40 -3.50 -27.04
C LYS A 91 14.14 -3.04 -25.60
N GLU A 92 14.28 -1.73 -25.31
CA GLU A 92 13.98 -1.17 -23.98
C GLU A 92 12.55 -1.48 -23.54
N ILE A 93 11.56 -1.30 -24.44
CA ILE A 93 10.16 -1.61 -24.17
C ILE A 93 9.97 -3.11 -23.91
N GLN A 94 10.62 -3.98 -24.68
CA GLN A 94 10.55 -5.43 -24.47
C GLN A 94 11.15 -5.84 -23.13
N ASP A 95 12.30 -5.27 -22.76
CA ASP A 95 12.96 -5.55 -21.48
C ASP A 95 12.11 -5.08 -20.29
N ASP A 96 11.42 -3.93 -20.43
CA ASP A 96 10.47 -3.43 -19.43
C ASP A 96 9.22 -4.32 -19.33
N LYS A 97 8.67 -4.77 -20.47
CA LYS A 97 7.53 -5.72 -20.50
C LYS A 97 7.87 -7.05 -19.86
N LEU A 98 9.01 -7.65 -20.22
CA LEU A 98 9.46 -8.91 -19.64
C LEU A 98 9.61 -8.83 -18.12
N ARG A 99 10.13 -7.71 -17.60
CA ARG A 99 10.25 -7.50 -16.15
C ARG A 99 8.89 -7.44 -15.47
N LYS A 100 7.95 -6.66 -16.03
CA LYS A 100 6.57 -6.58 -15.52
C LYS A 100 5.94 -7.97 -15.51
N GLU A 101 6.10 -8.76 -16.57
CA GLU A 101 5.58 -10.13 -16.66
C GLU A 101 6.23 -11.12 -15.69
N VAL A 102 7.53 -11.01 -15.41
CA VAL A 102 8.21 -11.85 -14.41
C VAL A 102 7.65 -11.56 -13.02
N ARG A 103 7.53 -10.27 -12.66
CA ARG A 103 6.98 -9.87 -11.35
C ARG A 103 5.52 -10.28 -11.19
N THR A 104 4.69 -10.18 -12.22
CA THR A 104 3.29 -10.65 -12.15
C THR A 104 3.19 -12.17 -11.99
N LYS A 105 4.06 -12.94 -12.65
CA LYS A 105 4.13 -14.40 -12.45
C LYS A 105 4.58 -14.78 -11.05
N GLU A 106 5.57 -14.06 -10.49
CA GLU A 106 6.03 -14.26 -9.11
C GLU A 106 4.94 -13.95 -8.09
N ARG A 107 4.17 -12.87 -8.29
CA ARG A 107 3.01 -12.51 -7.46
C ARG A 107 1.91 -13.56 -7.55
N LEU A 108 1.58 -14.03 -8.76
CA LEU A 108 0.58 -15.07 -8.95
C LEU A 108 0.98 -16.38 -8.27
N ALA A 109 2.26 -16.74 -8.31
CA ALA A 109 2.80 -17.94 -7.65
C ALA A 109 2.77 -17.84 -6.12
N ARG A 110 2.87 -16.63 -5.55
CA ARG A 110 2.80 -16.40 -4.10
C ARG A 110 1.41 -16.57 -3.51
N HIS A 111 0.35 -16.51 -4.32
CA HIS A 111 -1.04 -16.68 -3.88
C HIS A 111 -1.36 -15.87 -2.60
N GLU A 112 -1.01 -14.58 -2.59
CA GLU A 112 -1.40 -13.70 -1.49
C GLU A 112 -2.92 -13.52 -1.48
N GLU A 113 -3.54 -13.76 -0.32
CA GLU A 113 -4.98 -13.60 -0.17
C GLU A 113 -5.34 -12.12 -0.22
N GLU A 114 -6.28 -11.76 -1.10
CA GLU A 114 -6.76 -10.38 -1.17
C GLU A 114 -7.49 -10.00 0.13
N PRO A 115 -7.24 -8.79 0.65
CA PRO A 115 -7.91 -8.33 1.85
C PRO A 115 -9.42 -8.17 1.61
N SER A 116 -10.22 -8.65 2.56
CA SER A 116 -11.67 -8.46 2.55
C SER A 116 -12.03 -7.00 2.86
N ILE A 117 -12.60 -6.30 1.89
CA ILE A 117 -13.02 -4.91 2.05
C ILE A 117 -14.50 -4.84 2.43
N TYR A 118 -14.81 -4.09 3.48
CA TYR A 118 -16.19 -3.90 3.95
C TYR A 118 -16.63 -2.46 3.79
N ARG A 119 -17.89 -2.27 3.39
CA ARG A 119 -18.53 -0.94 3.41
C ARG A 119 -18.99 -0.61 4.82
N LEU A 120 -18.37 0.39 5.45
CA LEU A 120 -18.87 0.98 6.69
C LEU A 120 -19.67 2.25 6.39
N THR A 121 -20.91 2.30 6.84
CA THR A 121 -21.73 3.51 6.93
C THR A 121 -22.11 3.74 8.39
N LEU A 122 -22.53 4.96 8.74
CA LEU A 122 -22.98 5.26 10.12
C LEU A 122 -24.11 4.31 10.57
N ASP A 123 -24.93 3.83 9.64
CA ASP A 123 -26.03 2.91 9.89
C ASP A 123 -25.58 1.43 10.07
N THR A 124 -24.35 1.08 9.68
CA THR A 124 -23.83 -0.31 9.71
C THR A 124 -22.72 -0.53 10.73
N ILE A 125 -22.28 0.50 11.46
CA ILE A 125 -21.15 0.41 12.40
C ILE A 125 -21.39 -0.56 13.56
N ASP A 126 -22.63 -0.66 14.04
CA ASP A 126 -23.02 -1.52 15.18
C ASP A 126 -23.70 -2.83 14.75
N LYS A 127 -23.90 -3.04 13.45
CA LYS A 127 -24.64 -4.20 12.94
C LYS A 127 -23.68 -5.33 12.58
N PRO A 128 -23.98 -6.59 12.93
CA PRO A 128 -23.10 -7.72 12.62
C PRO A 128 -23.03 -8.07 11.12
N ASN A 129 -23.91 -7.49 10.30
CA ASN A 129 -23.98 -7.73 8.85
C ASN A 129 -23.30 -6.62 8.05
N LEU A 130 -21.96 -6.59 8.08
CA LEU A 130 -21.17 -5.73 7.21
C LEU A 130 -21.26 -6.22 5.76
N GLN A 131 -21.49 -5.30 4.82
CA GLN A 131 -21.51 -5.62 3.40
C GLN A 131 -20.07 -5.72 2.88
N LEU A 132 -19.67 -6.92 2.45
CA LEU A 132 -18.41 -7.12 1.73
C LEU A 132 -18.51 -6.42 0.36
N ILE A 133 -17.62 -5.46 0.11
CA ILE A 133 -17.41 -4.92 -1.23
C ILE A 133 -16.46 -5.89 -1.92
N MET A 134 -16.99 -6.69 -2.85
CA MET A 134 -16.15 -7.36 -3.82
C MET A 134 -15.69 -6.33 -4.85
N TYR A 135 -14.41 -6.35 -5.23
CA TYR A 135 -13.90 -5.49 -6.29
C TYR A 135 -14.71 -5.68 -7.59
N PRO A 136 -14.98 -4.60 -8.35
CA PRO A 136 -15.74 -4.65 -9.61
C PRO A 136 -15.17 -5.64 -10.63
N GLY A 137 -13.84 -5.82 -10.69
CA GLY A 137 -13.19 -6.83 -11.53
C GLY A 137 -13.62 -8.27 -11.19
N LYS A 138 -13.61 -8.63 -9.89
CA LYS A 138 -14.11 -9.94 -9.43
C LYS A 138 -15.63 -10.08 -9.53
N LEU A 139 -16.39 -8.98 -9.46
CA LEU A 139 -17.82 -9.00 -9.77
C LEU A 139 -18.08 -9.30 -11.25
N ALA A 140 -17.23 -8.81 -12.16
CA ALA A 140 -17.31 -9.13 -13.59
C ALA A 140 -16.96 -10.61 -13.85
N GLU A 141 -15.93 -11.15 -13.21
CA GLU A 141 -15.58 -12.59 -13.31
C GLU A 141 -16.61 -13.52 -12.67
N ALA A 142 -17.16 -13.13 -11.50
CA ALA A 142 -18.24 -13.88 -10.85
C ALA A 142 -19.53 -13.86 -11.69
N LYS A 143 -19.83 -12.74 -12.35
CA LYS A 143 -20.94 -12.65 -13.32
C LYS A 143 -20.67 -13.41 -14.62
N ALA A 144 -19.42 -13.44 -15.09
CA ALA A 144 -19.02 -14.25 -16.25
C ALA A 144 -19.15 -15.76 -15.97
N LYS A 145 -18.81 -16.21 -14.76
CA LYS A 145 -19.03 -17.60 -14.29
C LYS A 145 -20.52 -17.92 -14.04
N ALA A 146 -21.38 -16.91 -13.89
CA ALA A 146 -22.83 -17.07 -13.67
C ALA A 146 -23.68 -17.01 -14.96
N GLY A 147 -23.06 -16.98 -16.15
CA GLY A 147 -23.75 -17.13 -17.43
C GLY A 147 -24.70 -15.98 -17.79
N ALA A 148 -24.16 -14.86 -18.24
CA ALA A 148 -24.91 -13.83 -18.97
C ALA A 148 -24.06 -13.17 -20.07
N THR A 149 -24.31 -13.64 -21.31
CA THR A 149 -24.25 -13.00 -22.63
C THR A 149 -23.26 -11.84 -22.92
N LYS A 150 -22.28 -12.18 -23.78
CA LYS A 150 -21.63 -11.45 -24.90
C LYS A 150 -21.61 -9.91 -24.95
N VAL A 151 -20.40 -9.36 -25.12
CA VAL A 151 -20.07 -8.28 -26.06
C VAL A 151 -18.74 -8.58 -26.77
N SER A 152 -18.68 -8.23 -28.07
CA SER A 152 -17.62 -8.54 -29.04
C SER A 152 -16.24 -7.92 -28.72
N PRO A 153 -15.15 -8.49 -29.28
CA PRO A 153 -13.79 -8.02 -29.04
C PRO A 153 -13.32 -7.11 -30.18
N GLU A 154 -13.16 -5.81 -29.95
CA GLU A 154 -12.23 -5.01 -30.75
C GLU A 154 -11.81 -3.73 -30.02
N ALA A 155 -10.75 -3.85 -29.23
CA ALA A 155 -9.82 -2.77 -28.96
C ALA A 155 -8.48 -3.43 -28.61
N ALA A 156 -7.46 -3.21 -29.43
CA ALA A 156 -6.10 -3.62 -29.10
C ALA A 156 -5.66 -2.93 -27.78
N PRO A 157 -5.02 -3.63 -26.84
CA PRO A 157 -4.50 -2.99 -25.65
C PRO A 157 -3.12 -2.41 -25.98
N ASP A 158 -3.08 -1.19 -26.51
CA ASP A 158 -1.91 -0.33 -26.32
C ASP A 158 -2.06 0.30 -24.93
N ASP A 159 -1.75 -0.50 -23.90
CA ASP A 159 -1.81 -0.09 -22.49
C ASP A 159 -0.41 0.27 -21.99
N ASP A 160 0.19 1.28 -22.62
CA ASP A 160 1.39 1.98 -22.15
C ASP A 160 0.96 3.34 -21.55
N THR A 161 0.05 3.32 -20.57
CA THR A 161 -0.23 4.51 -19.76
C THR A 161 0.18 4.26 -18.32
N ASP A 162 1.44 4.61 -18.02
CA ASP A 162 1.95 4.78 -16.66
C ASP A 162 1.33 6.05 -16.03
N THR A 163 0.05 6.01 -15.68
CA THR A 163 -0.54 7.04 -14.81
C THR A 163 -0.46 6.58 -13.36
N ILE A 164 0.54 7.08 -12.64
CA ILE A 164 0.47 7.17 -11.18
C ILE A 164 -0.67 8.17 -10.88
N GLY A 165 -1.88 7.67 -10.60
CA GLY A 165 -2.99 8.50 -10.11
C GLY A 165 -4.35 8.41 -10.81
N THR A 166 -4.54 7.59 -11.85
CA THR A 166 -5.91 7.26 -12.31
C THR A 166 -6.26 5.86 -11.84
N ALA A 167 -7.14 5.77 -10.85
CA ALA A 167 -7.82 4.53 -10.49
C ALA A 167 -8.62 4.05 -11.70
N ASP A 168 -8.00 3.20 -12.52
CA ASP A 168 -8.69 2.41 -13.51
C ASP A 168 -9.40 1.28 -12.74
N ASP A 169 -10.67 1.52 -12.39
CA ASP A 169 -11.54 0.64 -11.58
C ASP A 169 -11.77 -0.75 -12.21
N THR A 170 -11.14 -1.06 -13.34
CA THR A 170 -11.27 -2.33 -14.07
C THR A 170 -10.11 -3.31 -13.87
N LYS A 171 -8.99 -2.89 -13.26
CA LYS A 171 -7.81 -3.74 -13.04
C LYS A 171 -7.86 -4.39 -11.65
N GLU A 172 -7.36 -5.63 -11.55
CA GLU A 172 -7.16 -6.33 -10.28
C GLU A 172 -6.40 -5.43 -9.29
N PRO A 173 -6.68 -5.51 -7.98
CA PRO A 173 -6.05 -4.62 -7.01
C PRO A 173 -4.54 -4.80 -7.09
N VAL A 174 -3.86 -3.77 -7.57
CA VAL A 174 -2.40 -3.70 -7.57
C VAL A 174 -1.96 -3.78 -6.11
N LEU A 175 -1.04 -4.70 -5.84
CA LEU A 175 -0.43 -4.84 -4.52
C LEU A 175 0.29 -3.53 -4.19
N ASP A 176 -0.11 -2.93 -3.07
CA ASP A 176 0.39 -1.64 -2.62
C ASP A 176 1.20 -1.87 -1.34
N PRO A 177 2.55 -1.92 -1.42
CA PRO A 177 3.40 -2.19 -0.27
C PRO A 177 3.29 -1.09 0.79
N GLU A 178 3.03 0.16 0.40
CA GLU A 178 2.85 1.26 1.35
C GLU A 178 1.57 1.07 2.15
N ARG A 179 0.45 0.76 1.46
CA ARG A 179 -0.82 0.44 2.13
C ARG A 179 -0.66 -0.73 3.08
N ASP A 180 -0.06 -1.82 2.63
CA ASP A 180 0.00 -3.04 3.44
C ASP A 180 0.90 -2.85 4.67
N GLU A 181 2.02 -2.12 4.52
CA GLU A 181 2.86 -1.78 5.67
C GLU A 181 2.17 -0.78 6.61
N THR A 182 1.39 0.18 6.11
CA THR A 182 0.62 1.06 6.99
C THR A 182 -0.40 0.30 7.84
N LEU A 183 -1.03 -0.74 7.29
CA LEU A 183 -1.91 -1.63 8.05
C LEU A 183 -1.15 -2.42 9.11
N ASN A 184 0.05 -2.90 8.79
CA ASN A 184 0.91 -3.60 9.75
C ASN A 184 1.37 -2.67 10.89
N ILE A 185 1.75 -1.43 10.60
CA ILE A 185 2.10 -0.41 11.60
C ILE A 185 0.91 -0.11 12.51
N LEU A 186 -0.30 0.00 11.95
CA LEU A 186 -1.51 0.21 12.73
C LEU A 186 -1.82 -0.99 13.63
N ALA A 187 -1.66 -2.21 13.13
CA ALA A 187 -1.81 -3.43 13.92
C ALA A 187 -0.82 -3.48 15.08
N ASP A 188 0.46 -3.15 14.83
CA ASP A 188 1.48 -3.04 15.86
C ASP A 188 1.12 -1.98 16.91
N LEU A 189 0.63 -0.81 16.49
CA LEU A 189 0.20 0.23 17.40
C LEU A 189 -0.96 -0.25 18.29
N VAL A 190 -1.94 -0.94 17.71
CA VAL A 190 -3.05 -1.55 18.45
C VAL A 190 -2.53 -2.58 19.45
N ASP A 191 -1.59 -3.43 19.05
CA ASP A 191 -1.02 -4.45 19.94
C ASP A 191 -0.17 -3.86 21.06
N LEU A 192 0.60 -2.79 20.78
CA LEU A 192 1.36 -2.06 21.80
C LEU A 192 0.45 -1.28 22.75
N SER A 193 -0.69 -0.77 22.25
CA SER A 193 -1.70 -0.09 23.07
C SER A 193 -2.50 -1.03 23.97
N ARG A 194 -2.65 -2.30 23.55
CA ARG A 194 -3.23 -3.37 24.36
C ARG A 194 -2.17 -3.84 25.36
N GLY A 195 -2.18 -3.26 26.57
CA GLY A 195 -1.26 -3.62 27.66
C GLY A 195 -1.15 -5.14 27.93
N PRO A 196 -0.12 -5.60 28.67
CA PRO A 196 0.22 -7.01 28.78
C PRO A 196 -0.97 -7.84 29.28
N LYS A 197 -1.48 -8.74 28.40
CA LYS A 197 -2.48 -9.73 28.77
C LYS A 197 -1.80 -10.79 29.64
N THR A 198 -1.74 -10.58 30.96
CA THR A 198 -1.46 -11.69 31.89
C THR A 198 -2.61 -12.69 31.81
N ALA A 199 -2.31 -13.95 31.54
CA ALA A 199 -3.29 -15.02 31.36
C ALA A 199 -4.32 -15.04 32.50
N SER A 200 -5.60 -14.83 32.17
CA SER A 200 -6.70 -14.94 33.12
C SER A 200 -6.94 -16.43 33.40
N THR A 201 -6.34 -16.95 34.48
CA THR A 201 -6.61 -18.32 34.95
C THR A 201 -7.97 -18.35 35.66
N ASN A 202 -9.06 -18.38 34.90
CA ASN A 202 -10.37 -18.70 35.48
C ASN A 202 -10.63 -20.20 35.33
N VAL A 203 -9.84 -21.01 36.04
CA VAL A 203 -10.18 -22.43 36.25
C VAL A 203 -11.28 -22.47 37.31
N LYS A 204 -12.53 -22.61 36.86
CA LYS A 204 -13.66 -22.90 37.74
C LYS A 204 -13.40 -24.24 38.44
N LYS A 205 -13.00 -24.17 39.70
CA LYS A 205 -12.92 -25.30 40.62
C LYS A 205 -14.35 -25.78 40.90
N SER A 206 -14.74 -26.90 40.29
CA SER A 206 -15.99 -27.60 40.59
C SER A 206 -15.93 -28.12 42.02
N ALA A 207 -16.64 -27.47 42.94
CA ALA A 207 -16.84 -27.95 44.29
C ALA A 207 -17.85 -29.09 44.28
N GLU A 208 -17.40 -30.24 44.77
CA GLU A 208 -18.23 -31.38 45.17
C GLU A 208 -19.25 -30.93 46.22
N GLN A 209 -20.50 -31.39 46.08
CA GLN A 209 -21.38 -31.67 47.21
C GLN A 209 -22.29 -32.84 46.82
N ARG A 210 -21.95 -34.01 47.38
CA ARG A 210 -22.82 -35.21 47.44
C ARG A 210 -23.95 -34.97 48.46
N PRO A 211 -25.13 -35.58 48.28
CA PRO A 211 -26.13 -35.70 49.34
C PRO A 211 -25.69 -36.66 50.46
#